data_AF-A0A2U3MYD6-F1
#
_entry.id   AF-A0A2U3MYD6-F1
#
_cell.length_a   1.000
_cell.length_b   1.000
_cell.length_c   1.000
_cell.angle_alpha   90.00
_cell.angle_beta   90.00
_cell.angle_gamma   90.00
#
_symmetry.space_group_name_H-M   'P 1'
#
loop_
_entity.id
_entity.type
_entity.pdbx_description
1 polymer ?
#
loop_
_entity_poly.entity_id
_entity_poly.type
_entity_poly.pdbx_seq_one_letter_code
_entity_poly.pdbx_strand_id
1 'polypeptide(L)'
;MKKILLTSLLLINSYTFADALNVTQQKDVQHVIDLFKKRDISEIAQSVNYPLKREQPVPDIKNATEMKARFNQVFDRKLSQQIANSKLSQWQSMGWRGVMLDDGIIWLDGNKITAVNYSSLAEQQLKKQLISGQKQKLYPALKNFKTPEFQFKTAKFLVRIDAMSNGTYRYASWAEKQSQTDKPDLILNNGTLVMDGSGGNHHYVFKSGNYQYIVYRNLPGTINTPEISLEVSKNSKQILKQNGQIIK
;
A
#
# COMPACT_ATOMS: atom_id res chain seq x y z
N MET A 1 -1.25 -12.87 -58.87
CA MET A 1 -2.42 -12.62 -57.98
C MET A 1 -2.10 -13.16 -56.58
N LYS A 2 -1.64 -12.31 -55.66
CA LYS A 2 -1.37 -12.70 -54.27
C LYS A 2 -2.53 -12.22 -53.39
N LYS A 3 -3.24 -13.17 -52.76
CA LYS A 3 -4.31 -12.88 -51.80
C LYS A 3 -3.68 -12.39 -50.49
N ILE A 4 -4.02 -11.18 -50.07
CA ILE A 4 -3.69 -10.66 -48.74
C ILE A 4 -4.83 -11.10 -47.82
N LEU A 5 -4.52 -11.98 -46.86
CA LEU A 5 -5.43 -12.34 -45.78
C LEU A 5 -5.34 -11.23 -44.72
N LEU A 6 -6.44 -10.50 -44.53
CA LEU A 6 -6.57 -9.51 -43.46
C LEU A 6 -7.08 -10.24 -42.22
N THR A 7 -6.21 -10.51 -41.25
CA THR A 7 -6.60 -11.08 -39.95
C THR A 7 -6.98 -9.94 -39.00
N SER A 8 -8.28 -9.82 -38.74
CA SER A 8 -8.85 -8.94 -37.73
C SER A 8 -8.45 -9.41 -36.34
N LEU A 9 -7.67 -8.61 -35.61
CA LEU A 9 -7.31 -8.88 -34.22
C LEU A 9 -8.48 -8.44 -33.31
N LEU A 10 -9.23 -9.41 -32.77
CA LEU A 10 -10.22 -9.15 -31.72
C LEU A 10 -9.48 -8.76 -30.42
N LEU A 11 -9.58 -7.48 -30.05
CA LEU A 11 -9.20 -6.99 -28.73
C LEU A 11 -10.25 -7.45 -27.72
N ILE A 12 -9.91 -8.48 -26.94
CA ILE A 12 -10.73 -8.93 -25.82
C ILE A 12 -10.45 -7.97 -24.66
N ASN A 13 -11.33 -7.00 -24.45
CA ASN A 13 -11.31 -6.18 -23.24
C ASN A 13 -11.70 -7.08 -22.05
N SER A 14 -10.72 -7.46 -21.23
CA SER A 14 -10.97 -8.13 -19.95
C SER A 14 -11.45 -7.10 -18.94
N TYR A 15 -12.75 -6.78 -18.97
CA TYR A 15 -13.41 -6.10 -17.87
C TYR A 15 -13.43 -7.06 -16.67
N THR A 16 -12.91 -6.59 -15.54
CA THR A 16 -12.92 -7.33 -14.27
C THR A 16 -14.35 -7.66 -13.85
N PHE A 17 -14.58 -8.93 -13.49
CA PHE A 17 -15.84 -9.46 -12.97
C PHE A 17 -16.19 -8.81 -11.63
N ALA A 18 -17.02 -7.77 -11.65
CA ALA A 18 -17.81 -7.35 -10.50
C ALA A 18 -19.17 -8.06 -10.63
N ASP A 19 -19.40 -9.05 -9.77
CA ASP A 19 -20.67 -9.77 -9.75
C ASP A 19 -21.62 -9.17 -8.71
N ALA A 20 -22.91 -9.32 -8.96
CA ALA A 20 -23.93 -9.03 -7.96
C ALA A 20 -23.69 -9.91 -6.71
N LEU A 21 -24.00 -9.37 -5.53
CA LEU A 21 -23.83 -10.10 -4.28
C LEU A 21 -24.68 -11.37 -4.24
N ASN A 22 -24.09 -12.49 -3.80
CA ASN A 22 -24.85 -13.68 -3.46
C ASN A 22 -25.59 -13.51 -2.11
N VAL A 23 -26.50 -14.44 -1.78
CA VAL A 23 -27.35 -14.34 -0.59
C VAL A 23 -26.55 -14.24 0.72
N THR A 24 -25.44 -14.96 0.84
CA THR A 24 -24.57 -14.90 2.03
C THR A 24 -23.90 -13.53 2.14
N GLN A 25 -23.32 -13.05 1.04
CA GLN A 25 -22.68 -11.72 0.98
C GLN A 25 -23.69 -10.59 1.27
N GLN A 26 -24.94 -10.71 0.81
CA GLN A 26 -25.98 -9.73 1.13
C GLN A 26 -26.26 -9.68 2.64
N LYS A 27 -26.29 -10.82 3.33
CA LYS A 27 -26.44 -10.88 4.79
C LYS A 27 -25.25 -10.29 5.52
N ASP A 28 -24.03 -10.60 5.06
CA ASP A 28 -22.80 -10.06 5.65
C ASP A 28 -22.70 -8.54 5.50
N VAL A 29 -23.01 -8.02 4.31
CA VAL A 29 -23.09 -6.57 4.06
C VAL A 29 -24.17 -5.92 4.92
N GLN A 30 -25.37 -6.51 4.99
CA GLN A 30 -26.45 -5.97 5.80
C GLN A 30 -26.09 -5.90 7.28
N HIS A 31 -25.40 -6.93 7.79
CA HIS A 31 -24.89 -6.93 9.15
C HIS A 31 -23.95 -5.74 9.40
N VAL A 32 -22.98 -5.49 8.52
CA VAL A 32 -22.07 -4.34 8.63
C VAL A 32 -22.84 -3.02 8.58
N ILE A 33 -23.78 -2.85 7.63
CA ILE A 33 -24.61 -1.64 7.55
C ILE A 33 -25.35 -1.39 8.87
N ASP A 34 -25.94 -2.43 9.46
CA ASP A 34 -26.72 -2.32 10.68
C ASP A 34 -25.85 -1.96 11.90
N LEU A 35 -24.63 -2.47 11.98
CA LEU A 35 -23.65 -2.05 13.01
C LEU A 35 -23.41 -0.53 12.95
N PHE A 36 -23.19 0.01 11.74
CA PHE A 36 -22.95 1.44 11.55
C PHE A 36 -24.21 2.30 11.77
N LYS A 37 -25.41 1.77 11.49
CA LYS A 37 -26.68 2.43 11.85
C LYS A 37 -26.87 2.53 13.35
N LYS A 38 -26.58 1.45 14.09
CA LYS A 38 -26.62 1.41 15.56
C LYS A 38 -25.54 2.27 16.21
N ARG A 39 -24.46 2.55 15.46
CA ARG A 39 -23.27 3.28 15.93
C ARG A 39 -22.60 2.60 17.13
N ASP A 40 -22.67 1.27 17.20
CA ASP A 40 -22.02 0.51 18.24
C ASP A 40 -20.53 0.35 17.93
N ILE A 41 -19.72 1.29 18.44
CA ILE A 41 -18.27 1.31 18.25
C ILE A 41 -17.61 0.01 18.74
N SER A 42 -18.17 -0.63 19.77
CA SER A 42 -17.59 -1.86 20.32
C SER A 42 -17.81 -3.04 19.38
N GLU A 43 -19.03 -3.21 18.86
CA GLU A 43 -19.31 -4.26 17.87
C GLU A 43 -18.60 -4.00 16.54
N ILE A 44 -18.56 -2.75 16.05
CA ILE A 44 -17.81 -2.40 14.84
C ILE A 44 -16.33 -2.76 15.00
N ALA A 45 -15.72 -2.42 16.14
CA ALA A 45 -14.32 -2.76 16.40
C ALA A 45 -14.08 -4.27 16.46
N GLN A 46 -15.06 -5.09 16.84
CA GLN A 46 -14.95 -6.54 16.78
C GLN A 46 -15.13 -7.09 15.36
N SER A 47 -15.80 -6.34 14.48
CA SER A 47 -16.03 -6.68 13.08
C SER A 47 -14.91 -6.22 12.13
N VAL A 48 -13.72 -5.91 12.65
CA VAL A 48 -12.52 -5.58 11.86
C VAL A 48 -11.53 -6.73 11.94
N ASN A 49 -10.91 -7.08 10.80
CA ASN A 49 -9.77 -7.98 10.75
C ASN A 49 -8.49 -7.21 11.10
N TYR A 50 -7.71 -7.72 12.06
CA TYR A 50 -6.51 -7.06 12.55
C TYR A 50 -5.24 -7.82 12.17
N PRO A 51 -4.09 -7.12 11.98
CA PRO A 51 -3.94 -5.67 12.06
C PRO A 51 -4.56 -4.94 10.85
N LEU A 52 -5.34 -3.89 11.11
CA LEU A 52 -5.87 -3.03 10.05
C LEU A 52 -4.76 -2.12 9.55
N LYS A 53 -4.35 -2.33 8.30
CA LYS A 53 -3.27 -1.57 7.66
C LYS A 53 -3.72 -0.13 7.39
N ARG A 54 -2.83 0.82 7.70
CA ARG A 54 -2.99 2.25 7.38
C ARG A 54 -1.87 2.70 6.45
N GLU A 55 -2.12 3.76 5.71
CA GLU A 55 -1.13 4.32 4.80
C GLU A 55 0.08 4.84 5.58
N GLN A 56 1.28 4.39 5.20
CA GLN A 56 2.50 4.80 5.90
C GLN A 56 2.71 6.33 5.81
N PRO A 57 3.22 6.98 6.87
CA PRO A 57 3.70 6.39 8.13
C PRO A 57 2.65 6.28 9.24
N VAL A 58 1.35 6.36 8.95
CA VAL A 58 0.31 6.19 9.98
C VAL A 58 0.41 4.76 10.54
N PRO A 59 0.48 4.57 11.87
CA PRO A 59 0.58 3.23 12.45
C PRO A 59 -0.65 2.38 12.14
N ASP A 60 -0.41 1.10 11.86
CA ASP A 60 -1.46 0.08 11.79
C ASP A 60 -2.25 0.06 13.11
N ILE A 61 -3.50 -0.38 13.06
CA ILE A 61 -4.32 -0.64 14.24
C ILE A 61 -4.24 -2.13 14.53
N LYS A 62 -3.73 -2.51 15.70
CA LYS A 62 -3.36 -3.91 15.98
C LYS A 62 -4.50 -4.75 16.56
N ASN A 63 -5.52 -4.13 17.13
CA ASN A 63 -6.59 -4.82 17.84
C ASN A 63 -7.81 -3.90 18.05
N ALA A 64 -8.90 -4.49 18.56
CA ALA A 64 -10.14 -3.78 18.82
C ALA A 64 -10.00 -2.64 19.84
N THR A 65 -9.12 -2.76 20.84
CA THR A 65 -8.89 -1.69 21.82
C THR A 65 -8.29 -0.45 21.16
N GLU A 66 -7.26 -0.63 20.34
CA GLU A 66 -6.66 0.46 19.55
C GLU A 66 -7.66 1.04 18.54
N MET A 67 -8.50 0.19 17.92
CA MET A 67 -9.54 0.65 17.00
C MET A 67 -10.55 1.54 17.70
N LYS A 68 -11.04 1.15 18.88
CA LYS A 68 -11.96 2.00 19.66
C LYS A 68 -11.31 3.34 20.00
N ALA A 69 -10.05 3.35 20.43
CA ALA A 69 -9.32 4.57 20.74
C ALA A 69 -9.13 5.50 19.51
N ARG A 70 -8.96 4.91 18.32
CA ARG A 70 -8.75 5.64 17.06
C ARG A 70 -9.98 5.65 16.15
N PHE A 71 -11.17 5.34 16.68
CA PHE A 71 -12.36 5.08 15.88
C PHE A 71 -12.66 6.25 14.94
N ASN A 72 -12.78 7.46 15.49
CA ASN A 72 -13.07 8.67 14.72
C ASN A 72 -11.94 9.09 13.75
N GLN A 73 -10.73 8.54 13.89
CA GLN A 73 -9.64 8.76 12.92
C GLN A 73 -9.83 7.90 11.67
N VAL A 74 -10.42 6.72 11.79
CA VAL A 74 -10.63 5.78 10.67
C VAL A 74 -12.05 5.87 10.14
N PHE A 75 -13.03 5.72 11.02
CA PHE A 75 -14.46 5.81 10.75
C PHE A 75 -15.00 7.14 11.26
N ASP A 76 -14.58 8.24 10.63
CA ASP A 76 -15.15 9.54 10.92
C ASP A 76 -16.68 9.58 10.62
N ARG A 77 -17.33 10.69 10.98
CA ARG A 77 -18.78 10.82 10.77
C ARG A 77 -19.17 10.61 9.30
N LYS A 78 -18.38 11.12 8.36
CA LYS A 78 -18.66 11.04 6.93
C LYS A 78 -18.63 9.59 6.47
N LEU A 79 -17.55 8.86 6.75
CA LEU A 79 -17.42 7.45 6.37
C LEU A 79 -18.50 6.61 7.06
N SER A 80 -18.71 6.81 8.36
CA SER A 80 -19.71 6.05 9.12
C SER A 80 -21.12 6.22 8.56
N GLN A 81 -21.49 7.45 8.17
CA GLN A 81 -22.78 7.73 7.52
C GLN A 81 -22.87 7.13 6.12
N GLN A 82 -21.79 7.16 5.34
CA GLN A 82 -21.76 6.53 4.02
C GLN A 82 -22.02 5.03 4.12
N ILE A 83 -21.38 4.34 5.08
CA ILE A 83 -21.60 2.90 5.31
C ILE A 83 -23.04 2.65 5.79
N ALA A 84 -23.49 3.37 6.83
CA ALA A 84 -24.82 3.19 7.42
C ALA A 84 -25.98 3.43 6.43
N ASN A 85 -25.78 4.32 5.46
CA ASN A 85 -26.80 4.69 4.47
C ASN A 85 -26.60 4.00 3.11
N SER A 86 -25.58 3.14 2.98
CA SER A 86 -25.33 2.43 1.73
C SER A 86 -26.43 1.44 1.40
N LYS A 87 -26.65 1.20 0.10
CA LYS A 87 -27.58 0.19 -0.42
C LYS A 87 -26.79 -1.03 -0.87
N LEU A 88 -27.37 -2.22 -0.82
CA LEU A 88 -26.73 -3.47 -1.31
C LEU A 88 -26.19 -3.34 -2.75
N SER A 89 -26.83 -2.54 -3.61
CA SER A 89 -26.39 -2.31 -5.00
C SER A 89 -25.07 -1.53 -5.13
N GLN A 90 -24.63 -0.84 -4.07
CA GLN A 90 -23.33 -0.15 -4.03
C GLN A 90 -22.19 -1.10 -3.66
N TRP A 91 -22.52 -2.32 -3.26
CA TRP A 91 -21.55 -3.33 -2.88
C TRP A 91 -21.39 -4.33 -4.01
N GLN A 92 -20.15 -4.68 -4.31
CA GLN A 92 -19.81 -5.55 -5.43
C GLN A 92 -18.97 -6.72 -4.96
N SER A 93 -19.29 -7.92 -5.45
CA SER A 93 -18.43 -9.09 -5.21
C SER A 93 -17.27 -9.07 -6.19
N MET A 94 -16.07 -9.21 -5.64
CA MET A 94 -14.81 -9.30 -6.40
C MET A 94 -14.24 -10.72 -6.36
N GLY A 95 -15.12 -11.72 -6.23
CA GLY A 95 -14.78 -13.13 -6.07
C GLY A 95 -13.97 -13.39 -4.80
N TRP A 96 -12.85 -14.11 -4.94
CA TRP A 96 -11.97 -14.44 -3.82
C TRP A 96 -11.34 -13.23 -3.11
N ARG A 97 -11.38 -12.04 -3.72
CA ARG A 97 -10.87 -10.79 -3.09
C ARG A 97 -11.79 -10.23 -2.01
N GLY A 98 -13.05 -10.66 -1.97
CA GLY A 98 -14.06 -10.19 -1.03
C GLY A 98 -15.11 -9.29 -1.66
N VAL A 99 -15.77 -8.50 -0.84
CA VAL A 99 -16.86 -7.58 -1.21
C VAL A 99 -16.43 -6.15 -0.93
N MET A 100 -16.61 -5.25 -1.89
CA MET A 100 -16.21 -3.85 -1.74
C MET A 100 -17.41 -2.91 -1.81
N LEU A 101 -17.37 -1.81 -1.04
CA LEU A 101 -18.33 -0.70 -1.15
C LEU A 101 -17.80 0.34 -2.14
N ASP A 102 -18.67 0.80 -3.05
CA ASP A 102 -18.37 1.75 -4.12
C ASP A 102 -17.03 1.37 -4.81
N ASP A 103 -16.14 2.33 -5.08
CA ASP A 103 -14.82 2.09 -5.69
C ASP A 103 -13.77 1.56 -4.69
N GLY A 104 -14.17 0.65 -3.80
CA GLY A 104 -13.28 0.02 -2.84
C GLY A 104 -12.93 0.91 -1.64
N ILE A 105 -13.86 1.76 -1.20
CA ILE A 105 -13.66 2.64 -0.03
C ILE A 105 -13.49 1.80 1.25
N ILE A 106 -14.23 0.69 1.34
CA ILE A 106 -14.02 -0.37 2.34
C ILE A 106 -14.12 -1.74 1.67
N TRP A 107 -13.45 -2.73 2.27
CA TRP A 107 -13.46 -4.12 1.81
C TRP A 107 -13.88 -5.05 2.94
N LEU A 108 -14.66 -6.08 2.60
CA LEU A 108 -15.12 -7.13 3.49
C LEU A 108 -14.64 -8.50 3.02
N ASP A 109 -14.36 -9.36 4.00
CA ASP A 109 -14.31 -10.81 3.84
C ASP A 109 -15.30 -11.44 4.83
N GLY A 110 -16.36 -12.06 4.30
CA GLY A 110 -17.58 -12.32 5.06
C GLY A 110 -18.10 -11.04 5.71
N ASN A 111 -18.37 -11.09 7.01
CA ASN A 111 -18.82 -9.94 7.81
C ASN A 111 -17.69 -9.11 8.43
N LYS A 112 -16.42 -9.37 8.09
CA LYS A 112 -15.26 -8.66 8.65
C LYS A 112 -14.73 -7.60 7.69
N ILE A 113 -14.46 -6.40 8.20
CA ILE A 113 -13.79 -5.32 7.48
C ILE A 113 -12.30 -5.65 7.39
N THR A 114 -11.77 -5.78 6.17
CA THR A 114 -10.38 -6.14 5.91
C THR A 114 -9.54 -4.95 5.44
N ALA A 115 -10.16 -3.96 4.82
CA ALA A 115 -9.48 -2.72 4.43
C ALA A 115 -10.41 -1.50 4.50
N VAL A 116 -9.81 -0.35 4.77
CA VAL A 116 -10.46 0.97 4.73
C VAL A 116 -9.55 1.89 3.92
N ASN A 117 -9.89 2.14 2.66
CA ASN A 117 -9.09 2.97 1.76
C ASN A 117 -9.41 4.46 1.89
N TYR A 118 -10.50 4.79 2.58
CA TYR A 118 -10.79 6.16 3.02
C TYR A 118 -9.73 6.64 4.04
N SER A 119 -9.33 7.92 3.91
CA SER A 119 -8.48 8.60 4.89
C SER A 119 -9.16 9.88 5.35
N SER A 120 -9.53 9.91 6.64
CA SER A 120 -10.20 11.07 7.25
C SER A 120 -9.28 12.30 7.29
N LEU A 121 -9.87 13.47 7.51
CA LEU A 121 -9.08 14.69 7.72
C LEU A 121 -8.10 14.55 8.91
N ALA A 122 -8.53 13.88 9.98
CA ALA A 122 -7.70 13.65 11.16
C ALA A 122 -6.50 12.74 10.83
N GLU A 123 -6.72 11.70 10.03
CA GLU A 123 -5.65 10.79 9.62
C GLU A 123 -4.68 11.45 8.63
N GLN A 124 -5.20 12.25 7.69
CA GLN A 124 -4.36 13.05 6.79
C GLN A 124 -3.50 14.07 7.57
N GLN A 125 -4.04 14.70 8.61
CA GLN A 125 -3.28 15.60 9.48
C GLN A 125 -2.21 14.85 10.28
N LEU A 126 -2.56 13.69 10.88
CA LEU A 126 -1.60 12.83 11.56
C LEU A 126 -0.45 12.41 10.64
N LYS A 127 -0.78 11.97 9.41
CA LYS A 127 0.21 11.62 8.39
C LYS A 127 1.17 12.77 8.10
N LYS A 128 0.65 13.99 7.90
CA LYS A 128 1.48 15.20 7.68
C LYS A 128 2.39 15.50 8.87
N GLN A 129 1.89 15.37 10.10
CA GLN A 129 2.68 15.57 11.32
C GLN A 129 3.80 14.55 11.43
N LEU A 130 3.51 13.27 11.20
CA LEU A 130 4.50 12.19 11.23
C LEU A 130 5.59 12.39 10.16
N ILE A 131 5.20 12.77 8.93
CA ILE A 131 6.16 13.08 7.86
C ILE A 131 7.06 14.27 8.25
N SER A 132 6.48 15.32 8.84
CA SER A 132 7.26 16.47 9.32
C SER A 132 8.27 16.04 10.40
N GLY A 133 7.84 15.21 11.36
CA GLY A 133 8.72 14.65 12.38
C GLY A 133 9.84 13.78 11.80
N GLN A 134 9.54 12.95 10.80
CA GLN A 134 10.56 12.16 10.09
C GLN A 134 11.59 13.06 9.41
N LYS A 135 11.15 14.13 8.72
CA LYS A 135 12.06 15.09 8.06
C LYS A 135 13.09 15.69 9.02
N GLN A 136 12.73 15.90 10.29
CA GLN A 136 13.69 16.41 11.28
C GLN A 136 14.77 15.41 11.67
N LYS A 137 14.50 14.11 11.52
CA LYS A 137 15.40 13.00 11.86
C LYS A 137 16.21 12.47 10.66
N LEU A 138 16.34 13.28 9.61
CA LEU A 138 17.10 12.94 8.42
C LEU A 138 18.30 13.88 8.23
N TYR A 139 19.34 13.34 7.61
CA TYR A 139 20.44 14.13 7.06
C TYR A 139 19.91 15.27 6.16
N PRO A 140 20.48 16.50 6.20
CA PRO A 140 19.92 17.67 5.54
C PRO A 140 19.54 17.49 4.07
N ALA A 141 20.37 16.78 3.28
CA ALA A 141 20.12 16.54 1.86
C ALA A 141 18.86 15.68 1.58
N LEU A 142 18.34 14.99 2.60
CA LEU A 142 17.18 14.10 2.48
C LEU A 142 15.88 14.72 2.98
N LYS A 143 15.89 15.92 3.58
CA LYS A 143 14.68 16.51 4.20
C LYS A 143 13.60 16.90 3.19
N ASN A 144 13.96 17.11 1.93
CA ASN A 144 13.00 17.43 0.88
C ASN A 144 12.51 16.14 0.20
N PHE A 145 11.23 15.83 0.37
CA PHE A 145 10.48 14.77 -0.31
C PHE A 145 8.96 15.02 -0.17
N LYS A 146 8.18 14.39 -1.05
CA LYS A 146 6.71 14.42 -1.05
C LYS A 146 6.16 13.40 -0.06
N THR A 147 6.45 12.11 -0.28
CA THR A 147 6.03 11.00 0.58
C THR A 147 7.21 10.07 0.88
N PRO A 148 7.30 9.55 2.12
CA PRO A 148 8.23 8.48 2.42
C PRO A 148 7.60 7.16 1.97
N GLU A 149 8.08 6.57 0.87
CA GLU A 149 7.45 5.35 0.33
C GLU A 149 7.63 4.19 1.30
N PHE A 150 8.88 3.94 1.69
CA PHE A 150 9.23 2.97 2.72
C PHE A 150 10.72 3.07 3.07
N GLN A 151 11.07 2.36 4.15
CA GLN A 151 12.44 2.12 4.57
C GLN A 151 12.58 0.65 4.95
N PHE A 152 13.77 0.09 4.74
CA PHE A 152 14.02 -1.32 4.98
C PHE A 152 15.47 -1.57 5.36
N LYS A 153 15.71 -2.71 6.00
CA LYS A 153 17.05 -3.20 6.30
C LYS A 153 17.33 -4.47 5.52
N THR A 154 18.54 -4.59 5.02
CA THR A 154 19.13 -5.87 4.58
C THR A 154 20.19 -6.30 5.60
N ALA A 155 20.84 -7.44 5.36
CA ALA A 155 22.00 -7.85 6.17
C ALA A 155 23.17 -6.83 6.17
N LYS A 156 23.21 -5.88 5.23
CA LYS A 156 24.32 -4.91 5.10
C LYS A 156 23.87 -3.44 5.11
N PHE A 157 22.64 -3.16 4.72
CA PHE A 157 22.22 -1.78 4.44
C PHE A 157 20.96 -1.40 5.20
N LEU A 158 20.91 -0.16 5.66
CA LEU A 158 19.68 0.56 5.88
C LEU A 158 19.39 1.34 4.59
N VAL A 159 18.16 1.21 4.07
CA VAL A 159 17.75 1.87 2.83
C VAL A 159 16.43 2.60 3.03
N ARG A 160 16.33 3.79 2.43
CA ARG A 160 15.12 4.60 2.39
C ARG A 160 14.77 4.96 0.95
N ILE A 161 13.49 4.82 0.60
CA ILE A 161 12.93 5.27 -0.67
C ILE A 161 11.94 6.39 -0.39
N ASP A 162 12.14 7.52 -1.05
CA ASP A 162 11.26 8.68 -0.98
C ASP A 162 10.70 8.99 -2.38
N ALA A 163 9.41 9.31 -2.47
CA ALA A 163 8.84 9.92 -3.66
C ALA A 163 9.08 11.42 -3.64
N MET A 164 9.49 11.94 -4.79
CA MET A 164 9.83 13.33 -5.00
C MET A 164 8.65 14.09 -5.61
N SER A 165 8.61 15.41 -5.44
CA SER A 165 7.51 16.23 -5.95
C SER A 165 7.40 16.24 -7.48
N ASN A 166 8.47 15.90 -8.20
CA ASN A 166 8.51 15.81 -9.66
C ASN A 166 8.05 14.44 -10.21
N GLY A 167 7.52 13.55 -9.37
CA GLY A 167 7.06 12.22 -9.78
C GLY A 167 8.17 11.16 -9.90
N THR A 168 9.43 11.51 -9.59
CA THR A 168 10.53 10.54 -9.51
C THR A 168 10.73 10.04 -8.09
N TYR A 169 11.66 9.08 -7.91
CA TYR A 169 12.01 8.54 -6.60
C TYR A 169 13.47 8.80 -6.25
N ARG A 170 13.77 8.83 -4.95
CA ARG A 170 15.12 8.91 -4.41
C ARG A 170 15.41 7.69 -3.55
N TYR A 171 16.57 7.08 -3.78
CA TYR A 171 17.17 6.05 -2.95
C TYR A 171 18.26 6.67 -2.09
N ALA A 172 18.26 6.38 -0.80
CA ALA A 172 19.37 6.66 0.09
C ALA A 172 19.73 5.40 0.88
N SER A 173 21.03 5.13 1.04
CA SER A 173 21.50 4.01 1.85
C SER A 173 22.66 4.36 2.77
N TRP A 174 22.71 3.62 3.85
CA TRP A 174 23.75 3.62 4.87
C TRP A 174 24.14 2.17 5.17
N ALA A 175 25.27 1.96 5.83
CA ALA A 175 25.52 0.70 6.54
C ALA A 175 24.38 0.40 7.53
N GLU A 176 24.06 -0.88 7.75
CA GLU A 176 22.87 -1.32 8.54
C GLU A 176 22.73 -0.66 9.93
N LYS A 177 23.87 -0.36 10.58
CA LYS A 177 23.93 0.21 11.93
C LYS A 177 24.01 1.74 11.98
N GLN A 178 24.18 2.41 10.84
CA GLN A 178 24.28 3.87 10.78
C GLN A 178 22.90 4.54 10.92
N SER A 179 22.89 5.77 11.43
CA SER A 179 21.67 6.55 11.61
C SER A 179 21.28 7.28 10.34
N GLN A 180 19.98 7.46 10.09
CA GLN A 180 19.50 8.30 8.98
C GLN A 180 19.81 9.80 9.16
N THR A 181 20.24 10.22 10.35
CA THR A 181 20.78 11.56 10.60
C THR A 181 22.20 11.72 10.07
N ASP A 182 22.93 10.62 9.91
CA ASP A 182 24.29 10.61 9.38
C ASP A 182 24.27 10.80 7.87
N LYS A 183 25.40 11.27 7.31
CA LYS A 183 25.55 11.38 5.86
C LYS A 183 25.36 10.00 5.22
N PRO A 184 24.44 9.83 4.25
CA PRO A 184 24.27 8.57 3.54
C PRO A 184 25.53 8.21 2.76
N ASP A 185 25.84 6.91 2.71
CA ASP A 185 26.92 6.37 1.88
C ASP A 185 26.60 6.52 0.39
N LEU A 186 25.31 6.48 0.04
CA LEU A 186 24.83 6.62 -1.33
C LEU A 186 23.49 7.34 -1.39
N ILE A 187 23.37 8.27 -2.34
CA ILE A 187 22.10 8.90 -2.72
C ILE A 187 21.96 8.76 -4.23
N LEU A 188 20.87 8.16 -4.70
CA LEU A 188 20.50 8.07 -6.11
C LEU A 188 19.17 8.78 -6.34
N ASN A 189 19.13 9.71 -7.29
CA ASN A 189 17.93 10.45 -7.65
C ASN A 189 17.36 9.94 -8.98
N ASN A 190 16.19 10.46 -9.36
CA ASN A 190 15.54 10.19 -10.65
C ASN A 190 15.23 8.69 -10.86
N GLY A 191 14.90 7.98 -9.78
CA GLY A 191 14.42 6.61 -9.87
C GLY A 191 13.01 6.54 -10.47
N THR A 192 12.69 5.38 -11.05
CA THR A 192 11.40 5.09 -11.68
C THR A 192 10.71 3.93 -10.99
N LEU A 193 9.38 3.97 -10.90
CA LEU A 193 8.53 2.87 -10.45
C LEU A 193 8.02 2.07 -11.66
N VAL A 194 8.08 0.75 -11.56
CA VAL A 194 7.52 -0.19 -12.56
C VAL A 194 6.56 -1.13 -11.84
N MET A 195 5.32 -1.22 -12.33
CA MET A 195 4.31 -2.13 -11.79
C MET A 195 4.42 -3.51 -12.42
N ASP A 196 4.46 -4.55 -11.58
CA ASP A 196 4.61 -5.94 -12.00
C ASP A 196 3.24 -6.64 -11.96
N GLY A 197 2.40 -6.30 -12.95
CA GLY A 197 1.03 -6.79 -13.06
C GLY A 197 0.05 -6.10 -12.09
N SER A 198 -1.12 -6.69 -11.89
CA SER A 198 -2.22 -6.10 -11.11
C SER A 198 -2.26 -6.54 -9.64
N GLY A 199 -1.32 -7.38 -9.20
CA GLY A 199 -1.25 -7.92 -7.84
C GLY A 199 -0.64 -6.96 -6.81
N GLY A 200 -0.16 -5.80 -7.24
CA GLY A 200 0.52 -4.83 -6.39
C GLY A 200 2.04 -5.04 -6.28
N ASN A 201 2.58 -6.12 -6.88
CA ASN A 201 4.02 -6.25 -7.09
C ASN A 201 4.53 -5.06 -7.91
N HIS A 202 5.69 -4.55 -7.55
CA HIS A 202 6.33 -3.45 -8.26
C HIS A 202 7.80 -3.35 -7.88
N HIS A 203 8.58 -2.60 -8.65
CA HIS A 203 9.97 -2.35 -8.33
C HIS A 203 10.41 -0.93 -8.68
N TYR A 204 11.43 -0.46 -7.96
CA TYR A 204 12.06 0.83 -8.17
C TYR A 204 13.42 0.63 -8.83
N VAL A 205 13.69 1.38 -9.90
CA VAL A 205 14.95 1.31 -10.64
C VAL A 205 15.72 2.60 -10.50
N PHE A 206 16.99 2.51 -10.11
CA PHE A 206 17.93 3.62 -10.03
C PHE A 206 19.20 3.29 -10.83
N LYS A 207 19.82 4.29 -11.43
CA LYS A 207 21.05 4.14 -12.23
C LYS A 207 22.13 5.12 -11.76
N SER A 208 23.38 4.68 -11.77
CA SER A 208 24.56 5.50 -11.50
C SER A 208 25.75 5.00 -12.30
N GLY A 209 26.12 5.73 -13.37
CA GLY A 209 27.12 5.26 -14.33
C GLY A 209 26.74 3.89 -14.89
N ASN A 210 27.62 2.90 -14.72
CA ASN A 210 27.38 1.52 -15.15
C ASN A 210 26.70 0.62 -14.10
N TYR A 211 26.24 1.20 -12.99
CA TYR A 211 25.50 0.50 -11.95
C TYR A 211 24.00 0.68 -12.12
N GLN A 212 23.25 -0.38 -11.84
CA GLN A 212 21.81 -0.38 -11.70
C GLN A 212 21.43 -0.96 -10.34
N TYR A 213 20.49 -0.32 -9.67
CA TYR A 213 19.94 -0.73 -8.38
C TYR A 213 18.45 -0.96 -8.58
N ILE A 214 17.97 -2.13 -8.21
CA ILE A 214 16.55 -2.49 -8.29
C ILE A 214 16.07 -2.88 -6.89
N VAL A 215 15.01 -2.22 -6.42
CA VAL A 215 14.33 -2.55 -5.17
C VAL A 215 12.96 -3.13 -5.50
N TYR A 216 12.79 -4.43 -5.29
CA TYR A 216 11.52 -5.11 -5.55
C TYR A 216 10.62 -5.07 -4.32
N ARG A 217 9.33 -4.87 -4.53
CA ARG A 217 8.25 -5.09 -3.55
C ARG A 217 7.38 -6.25 -4.04
N ASN A 218 7.39 -7.34 -3.29
CA ASN A 218 6.61 -8.54 -3.58
C ASN A 218 5.43 -8.60 -2.61
N LEU A 219 4.21 -8.49 -3.11
CA LEU A 219 2.96 -8.41 -2.38
C LEU A 219 1.94 -9.46 -2.89
N PRO A 220 1.39 -10.32 -2.02
CA PRO A 220 1.83 -10.54 -0.64
C PRO A 220 3.17 -11.27 -0.63
N GLY A 221 4.13 -10.77 0.16
CA GLY A 221 5.40 -11.47 0.35
C GLY A 221 5.13 -12.88 0.89
N THR A 222 5.85 -13.87 0.39
CA THR A 222 5.74 -15.27 0.84
C THR A 222 7.05 -15.71 1.51
N ILE A 223 7.05 -16.85 2.20
CA ILE A 223 8.29 -17.44 2.76
C ILE A 223 9.36 -17.58 1.66
N ASN A 224 8.95 -17.90 0.44
CA ASN A 224 9.86 -18.10 -0.70
C ASN A 224 10.20 -16.79 -1.44
N THR A 225 9.39 -15.74 -1.26
CA THR A 225 9.55 -14.45 -1.95
C THR A 225 9.44 -13.31 -0.93
N PRO A 226 10.56 -12.80 -0.41
CA PRO A 226 10.54 -11.79 0.65
C PRO A 226 9.79 -10.54 0.17
N GLU A 227 9.11 -9.86 1.10
CA GLU A 227 8.34 -8.64 0.81
C GLU A 227 9.18 -7.57 0.11
N ILE A 228 10.48 -7.54 0.38
CA ILE A 228 11.42 -6.63 -0.25
C ILE A 228 12.78 -7.28 -0.52
N SER A 229 13.38 -6.94 -1.66
CA SER A 229 14.76 -7.30 -2.00
C SER A 229 15.48 -6.16 -2.73
N LEU A 230 16.80 -6.11 -2.55
CA LEU A 230 17.71 -5.21 -3.25
C LEU A 230 18.62 -6.02 -4.16
N GLU A 231 18.62 -5.69 -5.45
CA GLU A 231 19.55 -6.20 -6.44
C GLU A 231 20.41 -5.06 -6.98
N VAL A 232 21.71 -5.32 -7.13
CA VAL A 232 22.65 -4.37 -7.74
C VAL A 232 23.45 -5.07 -8.82
N SER A 233 23.52 -4.45 -9.98
CA SER A 233 24.23 -4.93 -11.15
C SER A 233 25.24 -3.90 -11.63
N LYS A 234 26.39 -4.35 -12.12
CA LYS A 234 27.40 -3.51 -12.80
C LYS A 234 27.64 -4.08 -14.19
N ASN A 235 27.53 -3.27 -15.25
CA ASN A 235 27.61 -3.74 -16.64
C ASN A 235 26.67 -4.93 -16.89
N SER A 236 25.42 -4.86 -16.39
CA SER A 236 24.40 -5.92 -16.47
C SER A 236 24.72 -7.24 -15.75
N LYS A 237 25.86 -7.35 -15.06
CA LYS A 237 26.19 -8.50 -14.20
C LYS A 237 25.76 -8.21 -12.77
N GLN A 238 24.89 -9.05 -12.20
CA GLN A 238 24.49 -8.95 -10.80
C GLN A 238 25.71 -9.13 -9.88
N ILE A 239 25.93 -8.16 -8.99
CA ILE A 239 27.02 -8.16 -8.00
C ILE A 239 26.49 -8.22 -6.56
N LEU A 240 25.19 -7.97 -6.36
CA LEU A 240 24.54 -8.05 -5.06
C LEU A 240 23.08 -8.51 -5.26
N LYS A 241 22.64 -9.40 -4.38
CA LYS A 241 21.22 -9.67 -4.13
C LYS A 241 21.03 -9.89 -2.63
N GLN A 242 20.15 -9.10 -2.02
CA GLN A 242 19.86 -9.20 -0.59
C GLN A 242 18.38 -9.07 -0.34
N ASN A 243 17.86 -10.00 0.45
CA ASN A 243 16.52 -9.88 1.01
C ASN A 243 16.56 -8.82 2.11
N GLY A 244 15.44 -8.11 2.28
CA GLY A 244 15.28 -7.14 3.34
C GLY A 244 13.98 -7.28 4.11
N GLN A 245 13.83 -6.43 5.11
CA GLN A 245 12.65 -6.31 5.94
C GLN A 245 12.24 -4.85 6.02
N ILE A 246 10.96 -4.55 5.74
CA ILE A 246 10.38 -3.22 5.93
C ILE A 246 10.45 -2.87 7.42
N ILE A 247 10.88 -1.64 7.72
CA ILE A 247 10.86 -1.08 9.08
C ILE A 247 9.87 0.08 9.13
N LYS A 248 9.14 0.22 10.24
CA LYS A 248 8.13 1.27 10.46
C LYS A 248 8.66 2.31 11.43
#